data_AF-M7XIW5-F1
#
_entry.id   AF-M7XIW5-F1
#
_cell.length_a   1.000
_cell.length_b   1.000
_cell.length_c   1.000
_cell.angle_alpha   90.00
_cell.angle_beta   90.00
_cell.angle_gamma   90.00
#
_symmetry.space_group_name_H-M   'P 1'
#
loop_
_entity.id
_entity.type
_entity.pdbx_description
1 polymer ?
#
loop_
_entity_poly.entity_id
_entity_poly.type
_entity_poly.pdbx_seq_one_letter_code
_entity_poly.pdbx_strand_id
1 'polypeptide(L)'
;MKGYLLLPLLLLAFFVQGQQIDGAWKLTQQNGKAVTDKEYIKIYQDGYFAFGAKEVGTNKFISAGGGNFSLDGKAYHEILDFYTPNPEWVGKTTKFAVDIKGNKMTITLNEGTNKMEETWERVGDRKDALTANWVITGRKQENEIRRSTPGARRTIKILSGGRFQWVAFNSETKEFMGTGGGTYTAENGKYTESIEFFSRDDSRVGAKLSFDFQVIDGEWHHSGLSSTGNPIYEIWSKYSIAYKPIK
;
A
#
# COMPACT_ATOMS: atom_id res chain seq x y z
N MET A 1 65.34 -19.39 -6.76
CA MET A 1 63.91 -19.72 -6.53
C MET A 1 63.17 -18.42 -6.26
N LYS A 2 62.34 -17.95 -7.21
CA LYS A 2 61.54 -16.72 -7.04
C LYS A 2 60.26 -17.08 -6.31
N GLY A 3 60.11 -16.65 -5.07
CA GLY A 3 58.88 -16.83 -4.29
C GLY A 3 57.85 -15.79 -4.71
N TYR A 4 56.74 -16.23 -5.29
CA TYR A 4 55.59 -15.36 -5.55
C TYR A 4 54.76 -15.27 -4.27
N LEU A 5 54.68 -14.06 -3.69
CA LEU A 5 53.75 -13.75 -2.61
C LEU A 5 52.34 -13.62 -3.22
N LEU A 6 51.46 -14.58 -2.94
CA LEU A 6 50.02 -14.41 -3.20
C LEU A 6 49.43 -13.50 -2.13
N LEU A 7 49.04 -12.29 -2.52
CA LEU A 7 48.25 -11.38 -1.69
C LEU A 7 46.77 -11.76 -1.83
N PRO A 8 46.04 -12.14 -0.77
CA PRO A 8 44.62 -12.42 -0.88
C PRO A 8 43.85 -11.11 -1.09
N LEU A 9 43.21 -10.98 -2.24
CA LEU A 9 42.32 -9.88 -2.57
C LEU A 9 41.06 -9.98 -1.69
N LEU A 10 41.00 -9.18 -0.61
CA LEU A 10 39.79 -9.04 0.19
C LEU A 10 38.72 -8.34 -0.66
N LEU A 11 37.76 -9.09 -1.19
CA LEU A 11 36.54 -8.56 -1.80
C LEU A 11 35.67 -7.95 -0.68
N LEU A 12 35.84 -6.64 -0.44
CA LEU A 12 34.90 -5.83 0.34
C LEU A 12 33.60 -5.75 -0.44
N ALA A 13 32.64 -6.61 -0.11
CA ALA A 13 31.27 -6.47 -0.55
C ALA A 13 30.66 -5.24 0.13
N PHE A 14 30.67 -4.11 -0.57
CA PHE A 14 29.86 -2.97 -0.18
C PHE A 14 28.40 -3.37 -0.33
N PHE A 15 27.74 -3.70 0.79
CA PHE A 15 26.29 -3.77 0.83
C PHE A 15 25.76 -2.37 0.56
N VAL A 16 25.33 -2.13 -0.67
CA VAL A 16 24.50 -0.97 -1.00
C VAL A 16 23.21 -1.14 -0.21
N GLN A 17 23.09 -0.43 0.92
CA GLN A 17 21.79 -0.30 1.57
C GLN A 17 20.89 0.49 0.62
N GLY A 18 20.03 -0.24 -0.10
CA GLY A 18 18.96 0.39 -0.87
C GLY A 18 18.09 1.24 0.07
N GLN A 19 17.59 2.37 -0.44
CA GLN A 19 16.68 3.21 0.34
C GLN A 19 15.41 2.41 0.67
N GLN A 20 15.14 2.18 1.96
CA GLN A 20 13.96 1.45 2.40
C GLN A 20 12.73 2.37 2.39
N ILE A 21 11.96 2.32 1.31
CA ILE A 21 10.72 3.09 1.15
C ILE A 21 9.51 2.45 1.84
N ASP A 22 9.52 1.12 2.05
CA ASP A 22 8.47 0.36 2.72
C ASP A 22 8.06 0.99 4.06
N GLY A 23 6.76 0.97 4.35
CA GLY A 23 6.16 1.60 5.52
C GLY A 23 5.05 2.58 5.15
N ALA A 24 4.60 3.34 6.14
CA ALA A 24 3.56 4.34 5.99
C ALA A 24 4.11 5.75 6.15
N TRP A 25 3.61 6.64 5.29
CA TRP A 25 4.09 8.02 5.16
C TRP A 25 2.92 8.99 5.13
N LYS A 26 3.07 10.13 5.80
CA LYS A 26 2.09 11.21 5.84
C LYS A 26 2.59 12.42 5.06
N LEU A 27 1.76 12.98 4.19
CA LEU A 27 2.10 14.23 3.48
C LEU A 27 2.12 15.37 4.50
N THR A 28 3.20 16.15 4.52
CA THR A 28 3.36 17.29 5.43
C THR A 28 3.48 18.61 4.68
N GLN A 29 4.03 18.59 3.47
CA GLN A 29 4.14 19.79 2.63
C GLN A 29 3.93 19.45 1.15
N GLN A 30 3.33 20.38 0.43
CA GLN A 30 3.19 20.34 -1.02
C GLN A 30 3.54 21.71 -1.61
N ASN A 31 4.46 21.74 -2.56
CA ASN A 31 4.96 22.94 -3.23
C ASN A 31 5.38 24.05 -2.24
N GLY A 32 6.12 23.67 -1.20
CA GLY A 32 6.60 24.57 -0.14
C GLY A 32 5.54 25.05 0.86
N LYS A 33 4.29 24.58 0.77
CA LYS A 33 3.22 24.91 1.72
C LYS A 33 2.92 23.72 2.62
N ALA A 34 2.74 23.97 3.92
CA ALA A 34 2.29 22.95 4.84
C ALA A 34 0.87 22.47 4.48
N VAL A 35 0.63 21.16 4.58
CA VAL A 35 -0.67 20.53 4.38
C VAL A 35 -1.28 20.28 5.76
N THR A 36 -2.29 21.06 6.14
CA THR A 36 -2.88 21.03 7.51
C THR A 36 -4.39 20.77 7.52
N ASP A 37 -5.08 21.04 6.42
CA ASP A 37 -6.52 20.84 6.23
C ASP A 37 -6.87 19.42 5.75
N LYS A 38 -5.85 18.67 5.31
CA LYS A 38 -6.00 17.32 4.74
C LYS A 38 -4.96 16.38 5.32
N GLU A 39 -5.33 15.11 5.42
CA GLU A 39 -4.41 14.03 5.75
C GLU A 39 -4.32 13.07 4.57
N TYR A 40 -3.12 12.93 4.02
CA TYR A 40 -2.78 11.89 3.04
C TYR A 40 -1.88 10.88 3.73
N ILE A 41 -2.25 9.61 3.69
CA ILE A 41 -1.40 8.50 4.11
C ILE A 41 -1.08 7.68 2.87
N LYS A 42 0.22 7.52 2.57
CA LYS A 42 0.73 6.65 1.52
C LYS A 42 1.47 5.47 2.14
N ILE A 43 1.08 4.26 1.77
CA ILE A 43 1.63 2.99 2.26
C ILE A 43 2.41 2.35 1.12
N TYR A 44 3.66 1.96 1.40
CA TYR A 44 4.53 1.22 0.48
C TYR A 44 4.78 -0.18 1.02
N GLN A 45 4.55 -1.18 0.18
CA GLN A 45 4.86 -2.58 0.49
C GLN A 45 4.96 -3.42 -0.79
N ASP A 46 5.99 -4.27 -0.87
CA ASP A 46 6.14 -5.29 -1.93
C ASP A 46 6.09 -4.73 -3.37
N GLY A 47 6.71 -3.56 -3.60
CA GLY A 47 6.71 -2.90 -4.93
C GLY A 47 5.35 -2.32 -5.34
N TYR A 48 4.42 -2.19 -4.38
CA TYR A 48 3.12 -1.56 -4.54
C TYR A 48 2.97 -0.39 -3.57
N PHE A 49 2.23 0.63 -3.98
CA PHE A 49 1.81 1.70 -3.10
C PHE A 49 0.30 1.90 -3.15
N ALA A 50 -0.27 2.38 -2.05
CA ALA A 50 -1.61 2.96 -2.06
C ALA A 50 -1.62 4.18 -1.17
N PHE A 51 -2.41 5.18 -1.53
CA PHE A 51 -2.73 6.29 -0.65
C PHE A 51 -4.23 6.46 -0.50
N GLY A 52 -4.60 6.99 0.66
CA GLY A 52 -5.93 7.50 0.96
C GLY A 52 -5.81 8.89 1.57
N ALA A 53 -6.77 9.75 1.23
CA ALA A 53 -6.81 11.13 1.67
C ALA A 53 -8.18 11.48 2.27
N LYS A 54 -8.15 12.26 3.35
CA LYS A 54 -9.34 12.78 4.02
C LYS A 54 -9.17 14.22 4.48
N GLU A 55 -10.28 14.90 4.72
CA GLU A 55 -10.31 16.21 5.37
C GLU A 55 -10.05 16.05 6.88
N VAL A 56 -9.21 16.92 7.43
CA VAL A 56 -8.93 16.96 8.87
C VAL A 56 -10.14 17.58 9.59
N GLY A 57 -10.58 16.94 10.68
CA GLY A 57 -11.72 17.39 11.48
C GLY A 57 -13.04 16.71 11.12
N THR A 58 -13.38 16.63 9.83
CA THR A 58 -14.61 15.96 9.37
C THR A 58 -14.41 14.48 9.01
N ASN A 59 -13.16 14.09 8.70
CA ASN A 59 -12.79 12.79 8.14
C ASN A 59 -13.44 12.47 6.78
N LYS A 60 -14.02 13.46 6.10
CA LYS A 60 -14.60 13.29 4.78
C LYS A 60 -13.55 12.77 3.80
N PHE A 61 -13.87 11.69 3.09
CA PHE A 61 -13.00 11.16 2.06
C PHE A 61 -12.75 12.19 0.94
N ILE A 62 -11.49 12.32 0.53
CA ILE A 62 -11.05 13.24 -0.53
C ILE A 62 -10.66 12.45 -1.78
N SER A 63 -9.71 11.53 -1.64
CA SER A 63 -9.16 10.81 -2.77
C SER A 63 -8.43 9.53 -2.37
N ALA A 64 -8.23 8.66 -3.35
CA ALA A 64 -7.35 7.52 -3.23
C ALA A 64 -6.69 7.20 -4.57
N GLY A 65 -5.55 6.55 -4.49
CA GLY A 65 -4.82 6.05 -5.65
C GLY A 65 -3.78 5.03 -5.25
N GLY A 66 -3.30 4.27 -6.20
CA GLY A 66 -2.31 3.23 -5.91
C GLY A 66 -1.99 2.41 -7.14
N GLY A 67 -0.96 1.60 -7.02
CA GLY A 67 -0.43 0.84 -8.12
C GLY A 67 0.98 0.34 -7.86
N ASN A 68 1.58 -0.22 -8.91
CA ASN A 68 2.96 -0.65 -8.86
C ASN A 68 3.90 0.55 -8.87
N PHE A 69 5.03 0.42 -8.19
CA PHE A 69 6.12 1.37 -8.30
C PHE A 69 7.46 0.68 -8.53
N SER A 70 8.42 1.43 -9.06
CA SER A 70 9.83 1.03 -9.11
C SER A 70 10.73 2.15 -8.64
N LEU A 71 11.88 1.75 -8.06
CA LEU A 71 12.89 2.65 -7.52
C LEU A 71 14.26 2.21 -8.03
N ASP A 72 14.97 3.12 -8.71
CA ASP A 72 16.36 2.95 -9.13
C ASP A 72 17.17 4.21 -8.80
N GLY A 73 17.92 4.15 -7.69
CA GLY A 73 18.56 5.33 -7.12
C GLY A 73 17.53 6.39 -6.75
N LYS A 74 17.54 7.52 -7.48
CA LYS A 74 16.56 8.61 -7.33
C LYS A 74 15.39 8.52 -8.30
N ALA A 75 15.46 7.67 -9.32
CA ALA A 75 14.37 7.50 -10.28
C ALA A 75 13.23 6.72 -9.61
N TYR A 76 12.05 7.34 -9.54
CA TYR A 76 10.85 6.77 -8.93
C TYR A 76 9.72 6.78 -9.95
N HIS A 77 9.21 5.61 -10.32
CA HIS A 77 8.12 5.49 -11.28
C HIS A 77 6.90 4.87 -10.62
N GLU A 78 5.73 5.47 -10.84
CA GLU A 78 4.43 4.93 -10.42
C GLU A 78 3.62 4.53 -11.67
N ILE A 79 2.94 3.38 -11.63
CA ILE A 79 1.94 2.97 -12.62
C ILE A 79 0.63 2.76 -11.87
N LEU A 80 -0.36 3.62 -12.14
CA LEU A 80 -1.61 3.63 -11.38
C LEU A 80 -2.55 2.50 -11.81
N ASP A 81 -3.01 1.72 -10.84
CA ASP A 81 -4.06 0.71 -10.98
C ASP A 81 -5.46 1.30 -10.73
N PHE A 82 -5.52 2.33 -9.89
CA PHE A 82 -6.71 3.12 -9.59
C PHE A 82 -6.29 4.53 -9.18
N TYR A 83 -7.10 5.53 -9.52
CA TYR A 83 -6.87 6.92 -9.13
C TYR A 83 -8.18 7.70 -9.20
N THR A 84 -8.72 8.09 -8.04
CA THR A 84 -10.03 8.73 -7.96
C THR A 84 -10.08 10.17 -8.49
N PRO A 85 -9.03 11.02 -8.38
CA PRO A 85 -9.10 12.38 -8.90
C PRO A 85 -9.20 12.45 -10.42
N ASN A 86 -8.58 11.50 -11.14
CA ASN A 86 -8.65 11.44 -12.60
C ASN A 86 -8.42 9.99 -13.11
N PRO A 87 -9.50 9.20 -13.30
CA PRO A 87 -9.38 7.81 -13.74
C PRO A 87 -8.59 7.62 -15.05
N GLU A 88 -8.52 8.64 -15.92
CA GLU A 88 -7.75 8.59 -17.18
C GLU A 88 -6.23 8.47 -17.00
N TRP A 89 -5.74 8.54 -15.76
CA TRP A 89 -4.34 8.31 -15.43
C TRP A 89 -4.03 6.85 -15.08
N VAL A 90 -5.05 6.01 -14.87
CA VAL A 90 -4.89 4.57 -14.67
C VAL A 90 -4.20 3.95 -15.91
N GLY A 91 -3.21 3.10 -15.65
CA GLY A 91 -2.35 2.46 -16.65
C GLY A 91 -1.21 3.34 -17.18
N LYS A 92 -1.17 4.64 -16.85
CA LYS A 92 -0.07 5.53 -17.25
C LYS A 92 1.08 5.47 -16.26
N THR A 93 2.30 5.56 -16.78
CA THR A 93 3.51 5.71 -15.95
C THR A 93 3.75 7.18 -15.67
N THR A 94 3.83 7.56 -14.39
CA THR A 94 4.34 8.87 -13.98
C THR A 94 5.75 8.72 -13.45
N LYS A 95 6.64 9.62 -13.89
CA LYS A 95 8.05 9.60 -13.54
C LYS A 95 8.38 10.74 -12.58
N PHE A 96 8.95 10.38 -11.45
CA PHE A 96 9.35 11.30 -10.39
C PHE A 96 10.83 11.10 -10.06
N ALA A 97 11.38 12.08 -9.35
CA ALA A 97 12.56 11.88 -8.53
C ALA A 97 12.15 11.67 -7.07
N VAL A 98 12.90 10.87 -6.32
CA VAL A 98 12.73 10.71 -4.87
C VAL A 98 14.05 10.87 -4.13
N ASP A 99 14.00 11.50 -2.95
CA ASP A 99 15.11 11.60 -1.99
C ASP A 99 14.60 11.17 -0.61
N ILE A 100 15.16 10.07 -0.07
CA ILE A 100 14.78 9.54 1.25
C ILE A 100 15.96 9.73 2.22
N LYS A 101 15.71 10.45 3.31
CA LYS A 101 16.67 10.71 4.39
C LYS A 101 16.02 10.43 5.74
N GLY A 102 16.28 9.24 6.29
CA GLY A 102 15.67 8.78 7.52
C GLY A 102 14.14 8.70 7.41
N ASN A 103 13.45 9.49 8.22
CA ASN A 103 11.98 9.55 8.25
C ASN A 103 11.38 10.63 7.35
N LYS A 104 12.17 11.24 6.47
CA LYS A 104 11.69 12.21 5.48
C LYS A 104 11.90 11.69 4.06
N MET A 105 10.87 11.84 3.25
CA MET A 105 10.88 11.52 1.82
C MET A 105 10.39 12.72 1.03
N THR A 106 11.14 13.13 0.01
CA THR A 106 10.70 14.17 -0.93
C THR A 106 10.50 13.55 -2.30
N ILE A 107 9.31 13.72 -2.87
CA ILE A 107 8.94 13.29 -4.23
C ILE A 107 8.81 14.54 -5.09
N THR A 108 9.47 14.55 -6.26
CA THR A 108 9.48 15.70 -7.17
C THR A 108 9.08 15.28 -8.58
N LEU A 109 8.13 16.00 -9.17
CA LEU A 109 7.84 16.00 -10.61
C LEU A 109 8.36 17.31 -11.21
N ASN A 110 9.17 17.23 -12.25
CA ASN A 110 9.65 18.39 -13.00
C ASN A 110 9.66 18.05 -14.49
N GLU A 111 8.48 18.09 -15.11
CA GLU A 111 8.28 17.76 -16.53
C GLU A 111 7.60 18.93 -17.24
N GLY A 112 8.37 19.70 -18.02
CA GLY A 112 7.87 20.88 -18.72
C GLY A 112 7.32 21.93 -17.75
N THR A 113 6.04 22.28 -17.90
CA THR A 113 5.32 23.20 -17.01
C THR A 113 4.75 22.52 -15.76
N ASN A 114 4.72 21.17 -15.72
CA ASN A 114 4.24 20.41 -14.58
C ASN A 114 5.33 20.30 -13.53
N LYS A 115 5.21 21.11 -12.48
CA LYS A 115 6.09 21.09 -11.31
C LYS A 115 5.29 20.72 -10.08
N MET A 116 5.77 19.72 -9.36
CA MET A 116 5.22 19.30 -8.08
C MET A 116 6.38 18.89 -7.17
N GLU A 117 6.31 19.29 -5.92
CA GLU A 117 7.17 18.78 -4.86
C GLU A 117 6.31 18.42 -3.65
N GLU A 118 6.48 17.21 -3.14
CA GLU A 118 5.79 16.72 -1.96
C GLU A 118 6.81 16.25 -0.92
N THR A 119 6.65 16.69 0.33
CA THR A 119 7.44 16.21 1.46
C THR A 119 6.57 15.37 2.38
N TRP A 120 7.04 14.16 2.61
CA TRP A 120 6.39 13.11 3.38
C TRP A 120 7.21 12.78 4.63
N GLU A 121 6.52 12.52 5.73
CA GLU A 121 7.10 12.06 6.98
C GLU A 121 6.68 10.62 7.28
N ARG A 122 7.62 9.77 7.66
CA ARG A 122 7.33 8.38 8.01
C ARG A 122 6.54 8.35 9.31
N VAL A 123 5.37 7.74 9.27
CA VAL A 123 4.49 7.55 10.43
C VAL A 123 4.48 6.13 10.95
N GLY A 124 5.11 5.19 10.25
CA GLY A 124 5.36 3.85 10.76
C GLY A 124 6.13 2.95 9.81
N ASP A 125 6.88 2.01 10.38
CA ASP A 125 7.64 0.96 9.70
C ASP A 125 7.52 -0.41 10.40
N ARG A 126 6.64 -0.51 11.41
CA ARG A 126 6.34 -1.77 12.10
C ARG A 126 5.98 -2.86 11.10
N LYS A 127 6.60 -4.04 11.29
CA LYS A 127 6.29 -5.27 10.57
C LYS A 127 5.66 -6.29 11.50
N ASP A 128 4.74 -7.07 10.96
CA ASP A 128 4.06 -8.18 11.61
C ASP A 128 3.68 -9.27 10.59
N ALA A 129 2.96 -10.30 11.02
CA ALA A 129 2.60 -11.44 10.19
C ALA A 129 1.72 -11.08 8.98
N LEU A 130 1.04 -9.93 8.98
CA LEU A 130 0.16 -9.48 7.90
C LEU A 130 0.79 -8.37 7.05
N THR A 131 2.01 -7.93 7.34
CA THR A 131 2.72 -6.93 6.55
C THR A 131 3.02 -7.46 5.14
N ALA A 132 2.16 -7.11 4.19
CA ALA A 132 2.29 -7.41 2.77
C ALA A 132 1.26 -6.58 1.96
N ASN A 133 1.37 -6.62 0.63
CA ASN A 133 0.24 -6.33 -0.25
C ASN A 133 -0.52 -7.63 -0.57
N TRP A 134 -1.79 -7.70 -0.18
CA TRP A 134 -2.65 -8.87 -0.34
C TRP A 134 -3.71 -8.66 -1.41
N VAL A 135 -4.10 -9.72 -2.09
CA VAL A 135 -5.26 -9.75 -3.00
C VAL A 135 -6.18 -10.90 -2.61
N ILE A 136 -7.49 -10.67 -2.68
CA ILE A 136 -8.43 -11.72 -2.30
C ILE A 136 -8.48 -12.83 -3.36
N THR A 137 -8.40 -14.08 -2.92
CA THR A 137 -8.37 -15.29 -3.77
C THR A 137 -9.36 -16.35 -3.34
N GLY A 138 -10.05 -16.16 -2.21
CA GLY A 138 -11.09 -17.07 -1.78
C GLY A 138 -12.12 -16.43 -0.86
N ARG A 139 -13.34 -16.95 -0.90
CA ARG A 139 -14.41 -16.63 0.05
C ARG A 139 -15.19 -17.89 0.39
N LYS A 140 -15.63 -18.02 1.64
CA LYS A 140 -16.59 -19.05 2.00
C LYS A 140 -17.97 -18.66 1.47
N GLN A 141 -18.61 -19.57 0.75
CA GLN A 141 -20.02 -19.49 0.36
C GLN A 141 -20.69 -20.73 0.93
N GLU A 142 -21.72 -20.51 1.75
CA GLU A 142 -22.35 -21.58 2.52
C GLU A 142 -21.31 -22.33 3.37
N ASN A 143 -21.01 -23.59 3.04
CA ASN A 143 -20.03 -24.42 3.74
C ASN A 143 -18.76 -24.71 2.95
N GLU A 144 -18.62 -24.13 1.76
CA GLU A 144 -17.48 -24.39 0.86
C GLU A 144 -16.65 -23.13 0.61
N ILE A 145 -15.35 -23.32 0.42
CA ILE A 145 -14.42 -22.26 0.05
C ILE A 145 -14.40 -22.18 -1.48
N ARG A 146 -14.91 -21.08 -2.04
CA ARG A 146 -14.79 -20.78 -3.46
C ARG A 146 -13.53 -19.97 -3.72
N ARG A 147 -12.66 -20.49 -4.58
CA ARG A 147 -11.44 -19.81 -5.02
C ARG A 147 -11.69 -18.96 -6.27
N SER A 148 -10.91 -17.91 -6.43
CA SER A 148 -10.92 -17.04 -7.60
C SER A 148 -9.51 -16.61 -7.98
N THR A 149 -9.21 -16.58 -9.27
CA THR A 149 -7.99 -15.97 -9.80
C THR A 149 -8.22 -14.47 -9.98
N PRO A 150 -7.43 -13.58 -9.35
CA PRO A 150 -7.60 -12.14 -9.50
C PRO A 150 -7.40 -11.69 -10.95
N GLY A 151 -8.35 -10.90 -11.46
CA GLY A 151 -8.27 -10.26 -12.78
C GLY A 151 -8.20 -8.73 -12.67
N ALA A 152 -8.56 -8.02 -13.75
CA ALA A 152 -8.59 -6.56 -13.77
C ALA A 152 -9.49 -5.97 -12.66
N ARG A 153 -10.67 -6.57 -12.46
CA ARG A 153 -11.51 -6.32 -11.28
C ARG A 153 -10.99 -7.11 -10.08
N ARG A 154 -10.49 -6.41 -9.06
CA ARG A 154 -9.91 -7.04 -7.88
C ARG A 154 -10.09 -6.20 -6.62
N THR A 155 -9.94 -6.85 -5.47
CA THR A 155 -9.86 -6.21 -4.16
C THR A 155 -8.52 -6.55 -3.56
N ILE A 156 -7.77 -5.52 -3.17
CA ILE A 156 -6.50 -5.66 -2.48
C ILE A 156 -6.59 -5.10 -1.06
N LYS A 157 -5.67 -5.53 -0.20
CA LYS A 157 -5.42 -4.91 1.10
C LYS A 157 -3.91 -4.80 1.29
N ILE A 158 -3.43 -3.56 1.37
CA ILE A 158 -2.01 -3.28 1.66
C ILE A 158 -1.86 -2.96 3.13
N LEU A 159 -0.90 -3.60 3.80
CA LEU A 159 -0.60 -3.41 5.22
C LEU A 159 0.91 -3.19 5.40
N SER A 160 1.28 -2.06 5.99
CA SER A 160 2.67 -1.77 6.35
C SER A 160 2.75 -0.62 7.35
N GLY A 161 3.74 -0.63 8.24
CA GLY A 161 3.95 0.46 9.19
C GLY A 161 2.81 0.68 10.17
N GLY A 162 2.04 -0.37 10.50
CA GLY A 162 0.84 -0.27 11.34
C GLY A 162 -0.35 0.44 10.67
N ARG A 163 -0.29 0.73 9.37
CA ARG A 163 -1.39 1.27 8.57
C ARG A 163 -1.89 0.23 7.57
N PHE A 164 -3.16 0.30 7.25
CA PHE A 164 -3.77 -0.53 6.21
C PHE A 164 -4.64 0.32 5.28
N GLN A 165 -4.81 -0.16 4.05
CA GLN A 165 -5.83 0.30 3.12
C GLN A 165 -6.34 -0.89 2.32
N TRP A 166 -7.65 -1.09 2.29
CA TRP A 166 -8.28 -1.97 1.31
C TRP A 166 -8.89 -1.14 0.19
N VAL A 167 -8.90 -1.68 -1.03
CA VAL A 167 -9.52 -1.02 -2.18
C VAL A 167 -10.08 -2.04 -3.15
N ALA A 168 -11.27 -1.77 -3.66
CA ALA A 168 -11.91 -2.51 -4.75
C ALA A 168 -11.98 -1.62 -6.00
N PHE A 169 -11.50 -2.14 -7.12
CA PHE A 169 -11.37 -1.40 -8.37
C PHE A 169 -11.33 -2.33 -9.58
N ASN A 170 -11.41 -1.75 -10.77
CA ASN A 170 -11.13 -2.42 -12.04
C ASN A 170 -10.11 -1.58 -12.84
N SER A 171 -8.91 -2.12 -13.05
CA SER A 171 -7.83 -1.40 -13.73
C SER A 171 -8.04 -1.25 -15.25
N GLU A 172 -8.84 -2.10 -15.87
CA GLU A 172 -9.13 -2.02 -17.32
C GLU A 172 -10.22 -1.00 -17.61
N THR A 173 -11.32 -1.04 -16.85
CA THR A 173 -12.42 -0.08 -17.00
C THR A 173 -12.17 1.22 -16.25
N LYS A 174 -11.08 1.31 -15.48
CA LYS A 174 -10.71 2.43 -14.60
C LYS A 174 -11.74 2.70 -13.50
N GLU A 175 -12.63 1.75 -13.24
CA GLU A 175 -13.70 1.89 -12.27
C GLU A 175 -13.17 1.79 -10.84
N PHE A 176 -13.50 2.77 -10.00
CA PHE A 176 -13.25 2.73 -8.58
C PHE A 176 -14.52 2.33 -7.82
N MET A 177 -14.44 1.25 -7.04
CA MET A 177 -15.60 0.69 -6.34
C MET A 177 -15.62 1.04 -4.85
N GLY A 178 -14.49 1.37 -4.24
CA GLY A 178 -14.45 1.84 -2.86
C GLY A 178 -13.14 1.51 -2.15
N THR A 179 -12.85 2.25 -1.10
CA THR A 179 -11.66 2.05 -0.26
C THR A 179 -11.93 2.48 1.17
N GLY A 180 -11.30 1.81 2.11
CA GLY A 180 -11.21 2.23 3.50
C GLY A 180 -9.81 1.98 4.02
N GLY A 181 -9.41 2.73 5.03
CA GLY A 181 -8.09 2.59 5.61
C GLY A 181 -7.96 3.28 6.95
N GLY A 182 -6.82 3.06 7.59
CA GLY A 182 -6.49 3.59 8.89
C GLY A 182 -5.34 2.82 9.53
N THR A 183 -5.40 2.63 10.84
CA THR A 183 -4.39 1.85 11.59
C THR A 183 -4.87 0.42 11.83
N TYR A 184 -3.93 -0.52 11.99
CA TYR A 184 -4.26 -1.88 12.40
C TYR A 184 -3.32 -2.45 13.46
N THR A 185 -3.75 -3.53 14.10
CA THR A 185 -2.90 -4.47 14.85
C THR A 185 -3.13 -5.89 14.36
N ALA A 186 -2.10 -6.73 14.43
CA ALA A 186 -2.15 -8.14 14.05
C ALA A 186 -1.37 -8.96 15.08
N GLU A 187 -2.03 -9.29 16.20
CA GLU A 187 -1.39 -9.85 17.38
C GLU A 187 -2.25 -11.00 17.93
N ASN A 188 -1.62 -12.10 18.37
CA ASN A 188 -2.30 -13.22 19.01
C ASN A 188 -3.50 -13.78 18.21
N GLY A 189 -3.38 -13.83 16.87
CA GLY A 189 -4.45 -14.31 15.98
C GLY A 189 -5.62 -13.34 15.80
N LYS A 190 -5.54 -12.12 16.35
CA LYS A 190 -6.53 -11.05 16.15
C LYS A 190 -6.00 -9.94 15.27
N TYR A 191 -6.76 -9.62 14.24
CA TYR A 191 -6.53 -8.51 13.34
C TYR A 191 -7.60 -7.45 13.60
N THR A 192 -7.18 -6.29 14.10
CA THR A 192 -8.10 -5.20 14.45
C THR A 192 -7.82 -3.98 13.58
N GLU A 193 -8.83 -3.55 12.83
CA GLU A 193 -8.83 -2.33 12.02
C GLU A 193 -9.44 -1.19 12.83
N SER A 194 -8.78 -0.02 12.84
CA SER A 194 -9.40 1.26 13.26
C SER A 194 -9.58 2.12 12.01
N ILE A 195 -10.84 2.37 11.64
CA ILE A 195 -11.17 3.05 10.38
C ILE A 195 -10.95 4.56 10.54
N GLU A 196 -10.08 5.14 9.71
CA GLU A 196 -9.76 6.57 9.71
C GLU A 196 -10.35 7.31 8.49
N PHE A 197 -10.61 6.59 7.39
CA PHE A 197 -11.39 7.08 6.25
C PHE A 197 -12.16 5.92 5.59
N PHE A 198 -13.29 6.26 4.96
CA PHE A 198 -14.06 5.33 4.14
C PHE A 198 -14.76 6.08 3.00
N SER A 199 -14.56 5.65 1.75
CA SER A 199 -15.00 6.42 0.57
C SER A 199 -16.50 6.32 0.27
N ARG A 200 -17.20 5.36 0.87
CA ARG A 200 -18.62 5.12 0.59
C ARG A 200 -19.54 5.65 1.70
N ASP A 201 -19.02 5.78 2.92
CA ASP A 201 -19.79 6.15 4.10
C ASP A 201 -18.86 6.65 5.22
N ASP A 202 -18.75 7.97 5.37
CA ASP A 202 -17.90 8.60 6.38
C ASP A 202 -18.46 8.45 7.81
N SER A 203 -19.74 8.09 7.98
CA SER A 203 -20.32 7.79 9.31
C SER A 203 -19.68 6.57 9.99
N ARG A 204 -18.94 5.76 9.23
CA ARG A 204 -18.20 4.59 9.71
C ARG A 204 -16.82 4.91 10.27
N VAL A 205 -16.33 6.14 10.10
CA VAL A 205 -15.03 6.55 10.64
C VAL A 205 -15.04 6.50 12.16
N GLY A 206 -13.96 6.01 12.76
CA GLY A 206 -13.84 5.76 14.19
C GLY A 206 -14.32 4.38 14.63
N ALA A 207 -14.98 3.61 13.75
CA ALA A 207 -15.31 2.23 14.03
C ALA A 207 -14.04 1.37 14.20
N LYS A 208 -14.12 0.41 15.12
CA LYS A 208 -13.13 -0.65 15.28
C LYS A 208 -13.74 -1.97 14.86
N LEU A 209 -13.09 -2.66 13.93
CA LEU A 209 -13.49 -3.98 13.46
C LEU A 209 -12.44 -4.98 13.89
N SER A 210 -12.85 -6.09 14.50
CA SER A 210 -11.94 -7.13 14.96
C SER A 210 -12.27 -8.44 14.26
N PHE A 211 -11.23 -9.08 13.76
CA PHE A 211 -11.30 -10.32 13.01
C PHE A 211 -10.30 -11.33 13.58
N ASP A 212 -10.60 -12.60 13.40
CA ASP A 212 -9.63 -13.67 13.54
C ASP A 212 -8.76 -13.71 12.28
N PHE A 213 -7.47 -13.95 12.47
CA PHE A 213 -6.55 -14.22 11.38
C PHE A 213 -5.61 -15.39 11.66
N GLN A 214 -5.25 -16.07 10.58
CA GLN A 214 -4.14 -17.02 10.54
C GLN A 214 -3.45 -16.92 9.19
N VAL A 215 -2.12 -17.08 9.18
CA VAL A 215 -1.37 -17.28 7.93
C VAL A 215 -1.05 -18.76 7.82
N ILE A 216 -1.59 -19.42 6.79
CA ILE A 216 -1.43 -20.85 6.51
C ILE A 216 -0.84 -20.95 5.11
N ASP A 217 0.31 -21.62 4.95
CA ASP A 217 0.97 -21.81 3.65
C ASP A 217 1.17 -20.51 2.84
N GLY A 218 1.40 -19.40 3.53
CA GLY A 218 1.58 -18.08 2.93
C GLY A 218 0.29 -17.36 2.51
N GLU A 219 -0.87 -17.95 2.77
CA GLU A 219 -2.18 -17.34 2.59
C GLU A 219 -2.73 -16.81 3.92
N TRP A 220 -3.31 -15.62 3.89
CA TRP A 220 -3.99 -15.03 5.03
C TRP A 220 -5.46 -15.46 5.03
N HIS A 221 -5.82 -16.26 6.03
CA HIS A 221 -7.19 -16.62 6.36
C HIS A 221 -7.76 -15.57 7.31
N HIS A 222 -8.86 -14.94 6.90
CA HIS A 222 -9.48 -13.81 7.57
C HIS A 222 -10.94 -14.14 7.86
N SER A 223 -11.36 -14.09 9.12
CA SER A 223 -12.74 -14.41 9.50
C SER A 223 -13.27 -13.56 10.63
N GLY A 224 -14.58 -13.41 10.72
CA GLY A 224 -15.23 -12.63 11.77
C GLY A 224 -16.58 -12.12 11.30
N LEU A 225 -17.00 -10.97 11.83
CA LEU A 225 -18.22 -10.29 11.39
C LEU A 225 -17.87 -9.08 10.55
N SER A 226 -18.60 -8.90 9.44
CA SER A 226 -18.52 -7.70 8.62
C SER A 226 -18.96 -6.47 9.41
N SER A 227 -18.73 -5.31 8.80
CA SER A 227 -19.24 -4.02 9.24
C SER A 227 -20.76 -3.97 9.47
N THR A 228 -21.52 -4.86 8.83
CA THR A 228 -22.98 -5.02 8.94
C THR A 228 -23.41 -6.21 9.80
N GLY A 229 -22.46 -6.89 10.45
CA GLY A 229 -22.72 -8.02 11.36
C GLY A 229 -22.82 -9.40 10.70
N ASN A 230 -22.56 -9.51 9.39
CA ASN A 230 -22.64 -10.79 8.68
C ASN A 230 -21.33 -11.58 8.85
N PRO A 231 -21.37 -12.90 9.06
CA PRO A 231 -20.15 -13.70 9.13
C PRO A 231 -19.40 -13.66 7.79
N ILE A 232 -18.08 -13.49 7.87
CA ILE A 232 -17.19 -13.55 6.72
C ILE A 232 -16.08 -14.57 6.96
N TYR A 233 -15.66 -15.18 5.87
CA TYR A 233 -14.43 -15.94 5.79
C TYR A 233 -13.82 -15.72 4.40
N GLU A 234 -12.65 -15.10 4.38
CA GLU A 234 -11.94 -14.70 3.19
C GLU A 234 -10.52 -15.27 3.22
N ILE A 235 -10.01 -15.61 2.04
CA ILE A 235 -8.61 -16.00 1.87
C ILE A 235 -7.95 -14.99 0.96
N TRP A 236 -6.79 -14.53 1.42
CA TRP A 236 -5.98 -13.52 0.78
C TRP A 236 -4.61 -14.11 0.47
N SER A 237 -4.17 -13.95 -0.77
CA SER A 237 -2.82 -14.38 -1.19
C SER A 237 -1.97 -13.14 -1.47
N LYS A 238 -0.65 -13.27 -1.40
CA LYS A 238 0.26 -12.16 -1.74
C LYS A 238 0.00 -11.68 -3.17
N TYR A 239 -0.14 -10.37 -3.34
CA TYR A 239 -0.48 -9.72 -4.61
C TYR A 239 0.46 -10.14 -5.74
N SER A 240 1.78 -10.06 -5.49
CA SER A 240 2.83 -10.38 -6.47
C SER A 240 2.86 -11.84 -6.91
N ILE A 241 2.24 -12.74 -6.17
CA ILE A 241 2.16 -14.17 -6.48
C ILE A 241 0.86 -14.49 -7.23
N ALA A 242 -0.27 -14.00 -6.71
CA ALA A 242 -1.59 -14.38 -7.17
C ALA A 242 -2.11 -13.54 -8.35
N TYR A 243 -1.68 -12.28 -8.48
CA TYR A 243 -2.04 -11.44 -9.61
C TYR A 243 -0.91 -11.42 -10.64
N LYS A 244 -1.21 -11.95 -11.83
CA LYS A 244 -0.34 -11.90 -13.00
C LYS A 244 -1.08 -11.16 -14.10
N PRO A 245 -0.77 -9.88 -14.36
CA PRO A 245 -1.41 -9.14 -15.45
C PRO A 245 -1.15 -9.87 -16.76
N ILE A 246 -2.21 -10.03 -17.57
CA ILE A 246 -2.07 -10.52 -18.94
C ILE A 246 -1.35 -9.40 -19.71
N LYS A 247 -0.20 -9.75 -20.30
CA LYS A 247 0.58 -8.82 -21.13
C LYS A 247 -0.12 -8.54 -22.45
#